data_AF-A0A0D8XI15-F1
#
_entry.id   AF-A0A0D8XI15-F1
#
_cell.length_a   1.000
_cell.length_b   1.000
_cell.length_c   1.000
_cell.angle_alpha   90.00
_cell.angle_beta   90.00
_cell.angle_gamma   90.00
#
_symmetry.space_group_name_H-M   'P 1'
#
loop_
_entity.id
_entity.type
_entity.pdbx_description
1 polymer ?
#
loop_
_entity_poly.entity_id
_entity_poly.type
_entity_poly.pdbx_seq_one_letter_code
_entity_poly.pdbx_strand_id
1 'polypeptide(L)'
;MVARRALTCPSIFRPEGILRFDEDVKNFLHLACKYDEGYTTTKYVVQRILGSKQDQDPRGRQTVLAGSVKDICKAWGCDEEYESCRKDRMRKHCKREFNNEIGEYEYHDVTFPLKRLKEAQHSIATPKCVLFNYCRDVNTEKPIYHSMSYVKSSTRENKTSDLKAALKYLGGNFVLVKVAALAALIGLNLRHLLEGEWEEKTQDEYGDA
;
A
#
# COMPACT_ATOMS: atom_id res chain seq x y z
N MET A 1 -27.09 17.75 -13.00
CA MET A 1 -26.11 17.03 -12.16
C MET A 1 -26.86 16.31 -11.04
N VAL A 2 -26.71 14.99 -10.92
CA VAL A 2 -27.36 14.18 -9.86
C VAL A 2 -26.27 13.69 -8.90
N ALA A 3 -26.37 14.06 -7.62
CA ALA A 3 -25.33 13.73 -6.63
C ALA A 3 -25.88 12.81 -5.52
N ARG A 4 -26.73 13.34 -4.62
CA ARG A 4 -27.26 12.59 -3.46
C ARG A 4 -27.94 11.28 -3.85
N ARG A 5 -28.74 11.31 -4.92
CA ARG A 5 -29.47 10.12 -5.37
C ARG A 5 -28.53 9.06 -5.93
N ALA A 6 -27.48 9.46 -6.65
CA ALA A 6 -26.46 8.56 -7.19
C ALA A 6 -25.65 7.85 -6.09
N LEU A 7 -25.42 8.50 -4.94
CA LEU A 7 -24.76 7.86 -3.80
C LEU A 7 -25.59 6.71 -3.20
N THR A 8 -26.93 6.85 -3.20
CA THR A 8 -27.83 5.82 -2.65
C THR A 8 -28.26 4.78 -3.67
N CYS A 9 -28.19 5.11 -4.96
CA CYS A 9 -28.67 4.31 -6.07
C CYS A 9 -27.80 4.62 -7.30
N PRO A 10 -26.61 4.01 -7.40
CA PRO A 10 -25.68 4.24 -8.50
C PRO A 10 -26.29 3.88 -9.87
N SER A 11 -27.15 2.87 -9.90
CA SER A 11 -27.88 2.43 -11.09
C SER A 11 -28.88 3.45 -11.66
N ILE A 12 -29.07 4.63 -11.04
CA ILE A 12 -29.92 5.71 -11.59
C ILE A 12 -29.49 6.17 -12.99
N PHE A 13 -28.22 5.98 -13.36
CA PHE A 13 -27.72 6.36 -14.67
C PHE A 13 -27.90 5.28 -15.74
N ARG A 14 -28.41 4.09 -15.37
CA ARG A 14 -28.61 3.00 -16.32
C ARG A 14 -29.86 3.24 -17.18
N PRO A 15 -29.77 3.15 -18.51
CA PRO A 15 -30.93 3.30 -19.38
C PRO A 15 -31.89 2.11 -19.27
N GLU A 16 -31.41 0.92 -18.87
CA GLU A 16 -32.26 -0.28 -18.67
C GLU A 16 -33.06 -0.24 -17.35
N GLY A 17 -32.80 0.76 -16.50
CA GLY A 17 -33.50 0.94 -15.23
C GLY A 17 -32.64 0.69 -13.99
N ILE A 18 -33.26 0.92 -12.84
CA ILE A 18 -32.62 0.85 -11.52
C ILE A 18 -32.44 -0.61 -11.11
N LEU A 19 -31.23 -0.92 -10.62
CA LEU A 19 -30.90 -2.23 -10.08
C LEU A 19 -31.43 -2.42 -8.67
N ARG A 20 -31.49 -3.69 -8.26
CA ARG A 20 -31.63 -4.00 -6.84
C ARG A 20 -30.40 -3.52 -6.08
N PHE A 21 -30.60 -3.05 -4.86
CA PHE A 21 -29.51 -2.51 -4.04
C PHE A 21 -28.37 -3.51 -3.82
N ASP A 22 -28.69 -4.81 -3.75
CA ASP A 22 -27.70 -5.85 -3.53
C ASP A 22 -26.79 -6.06 -4.74
N GLU A 23 -27.32 -5.88 -5.95
CA GLU A 23 -26.51 -5.85 -7.18
C GLU A 23 -25.66 -4.58 -7.25
N ASP A 24 -26.22 -3.42 -6.89
CA ASP A 24 -25.45 -2.17 -6.83
C ASP A 24 -24.27 -2.27 -5.84
N VAL A 25 -24.46 -2.91 -4.68
CA VAL A 25 -23.37 -3.15 -3.73
C VAL A 25 -22.32 -4.10 -4.31
N LYS A 26 -22.72 -5.23 -4.88
CA LYS A 26 -21.76 -6.20 -5.47
C LYS A 26 -20.96 -5.59 -6.62
N ASN A 27 -21.61 -4.83 -7.49
CA ASN A 27 -20.95 -4.12 -8.59
C ASN A 27 -19.93 -3.09 -8.07
N PHE A 28 -20.30 -2.34 -7.03
CA PHE A 28 -19.37 -1.42 -6.39
C PHE A 28 -18.18 -2.17 -5.76
N LEU A 29 -18.43 -3.26 -5.01
CA LEU A 29 -17.37 -4.04 -4.37
C LEU A 29 -16.42 -4.67 -5.38
N HIS A 30 -16.91 -5.13 -6.54
CA HIS A 30 -16.05 -5.60 -7.61
C HIS A 30 -15.06 -4.53 -8.08
N LEU A 31 -15.54 -3.29 -8.28
CA LEU A 31 -14.68 -2.17 -8.67
C LEU A 31 -13.74 -1.75 -7.53
N ALA A 32 -14.23 -1.73 -6.29
CA ALA A 32 -13.43 -1.42 -5.11
C ALA A 32 -12.27 -2.41 -4.95
N CYS A 33 -12.53 -3.72 -5.14
CA CYS A 33 -11.50 -4.76 -5.15
C CYS A 33 -10.52 -4.59 -6.30
N LYS A 34 -11.00 -4.28 -7.51
CA LYS A 34 -10.16 -4.12 -8.70
C LYS A 34 -9.19 -2.94 -8.59
N TYR A 35 -9.66 -1.82 -8.02
CA TYR A 35 -8.89 -0.57 -7.90
C TYR A 35 -8.24 -0.38 -6.52
N ASP A 36 -8.32 -1.38 -5.64
CA ASP A 36 -7.73 -1.34 -4.30
C ASP A 36 -8.21 -0.15 -3.45
N GLU A 37 -9.53 0.07 -3.48
CA GLU A 37 -10.16 1.17 -2.76
C GLU A 37 -10.01 1.02 -1.24
N GLY A 38 -9.79 2.16 -0.58
CA GLY A 38 -9.56 2.20 0.86
C GLY A 38 -10.78 1.77 1.67
N TYR A 39 -10.54 1.04 2.77
CA TYR A 39 -11.59 0.52 3.66
C TYR A 39 -12.63 1.58 4.09
N THR A 40 -12.19 2.76 4.52
CA THR A 40 -13.10 3.81 5.00
C THR A 40 -14.06 4.28 3.91
N THR A 41 -13.56 4.46 2.67
CA THR A 41 -14.37 4.86 1.51
C THR A 41 -15.34 3.75 1.13
N THR A 42 -14.83 2.52 1.01
CA THR A 42 -15.65 1.35 0.66
C THR A 42 -16.79 1.15 1.66
N LYS A 43 -16.49 1.20 2.96
CA LYS A 43 -17.50 1.07 4.02
C LYS A 43 -18.56 2.16 3.93
N TYR A 44 -18.13 3.42 3.76
CA TYR A 44 -19.05 4.55 3.62
C TYR A 44 -20.00 4.38 2.44
N VAL A 45 -19.49 4.04 1.26
CA VAL A 45 -20.32 3.91 0.04
C VAL A 45 -21.32 2.78 0.18
N VAL A 46 -20.92 1.60 0.65
CA VAL A 46 -21.85 0.47 0.84
C VAL A 46 -22.94 0.84 1.85
N GLN A 47 -22.57 1.50 2.95
CA GLN A 47 -23.53 2.02 3.93
C GLN A 47 -24.51 3.03 3.32
N ARG A 48 -24.04 3.91 2.43
CA ARG A 48 -24.92 4.87 1.72
C ARG A 48 -25.90 4.19 0.78
N ILE A 49 -25.49 3.14 0.07
CA ILE A 49 -26.38 2.35 -0.80
C ILE A 49 -27.44 1.62 0.04
N LEU A 50 -27.05 1.07 1.20
CA LEU A 50 -27.96 0.38 2.12
C LEU A 50 -29.00 1.32 2.76
N GLY A 51 -28.62 2.53 3.14
CA GLY A 51 -29.51 3.48 3.82
C GLY A 51 -30.12 2.86 5.10
N SER A 52 -31.44 2.87 5.22
CA SER A 52 -32.17 2.29 6.37
C SER A 52 -32.12 0.76 6.45
N LYS A 53 -31.65 0.07 5.40
CA LYS A 53 -31.55 -1.40 5.37
C LYS A 53 -30.36 -1.94 6.13
N GLN A 54 -29.49 -1.09 6.67
CA GLN A 54 -28.32 -1.50 7.44
C GLN A 54 -28.70 -2.38 8.65
N ASP A 55 -29.79 -2.06 9.34
CA ASP A 55 -30.24 -2.83 10.51
C ASP A 55 -31.13 -4.02 10.14
N GLN A 56 -31.85 -3.91 9.01
CA GLN A 56 -32.82 -4.90 8.56
C GLN A 56 -32.15 -6.08 7.84
N ASP A 57 -31.16 -5.81 6.99
CA ASP A 57 -30.44 -6.83 6.24
C ASP A 57 -29.29 -7.39 7.11
N PRO A 58 -29.18 -8.71 7.30
CA PRO A 58 -28.07 -9.30 8.06
C PRO A 58 -26.70 -8.95 7.47
N ARG A 59 -26.59 -8.81 6.14
CA ARG A 59 -25.36 -8.39 5.45
C ARG A 59 -25.05 -6.92 5.72
N GLY A 60 -26.09 -6.10 5.87
CA GLY A 60 -25.98 -4.71 6.31
C GLY A 60 -25.36 -4.61 7.69
N ARG A 61 -25.86 -5.40 8.65
CA ARG A 61 -25.30 -5.47 10.02
C ARG A 61 -23.85 -5.94 10.03
N GLN A 62 -23.53 -6.97 9.23
CA GLN A 62 -22.15 -7.43 9.05
C GLN A 62 -21.25 -6.34 8.44
N THR A 63 -21.76 -5.56 7.48
CA THR A 63 -21.01 -4.43 6.90
C THR A 63 -20.71 -3.34 7.94
N VAL A 64 -21.63 -3.08 8.87
CA VAL A 64 -21.40 -2.14 9.99
C VAL A 64 -20.29 -2.64 10.91
N LEU A 65 -20.26 -3.94 11.20
CA LEU A 65 -19.27 -4.57 12.09
C LEU A 65 -17.91 -4.82 11.42
N ALA A 66 -17.86 -4.88 10.08
CA ALA A 66 -16.66 -5.16 9.32
C ALA A 66 -15.52 -4.18 9.62
N GLY A 67 -14.29 -4.70 9.78
CA GLY A 67 -13.08 -3.92 10.05
C GLY A 67 -12.14 -3.78 8.85
N SER A 68 -12.40 -4.50 7.76
CA SER A 68 -11.60 -4.50 6.53
C SER A 68 -12.46 -4.61 5.27
N VAL A 69 -11.90 -4.31 4.09
CA VAL A 69 -12.59 -4.51 2.80
C VAL A 69 -12.90 -5.99 2.58
N LYS A 70 -12.02 -6.89 3.03
CA LYS A 70 -12.25 -8.34 2.97
C LYS A 70 -13.49 -8.75 3.75
N ASP A 71 -13.66 -8.25 4.97
CA ASP A 71 -14.84 -8.56 5.80
C ASP A 71 -16.14 -8.07 5.16
N ILE A 72 -16.09 -6.89 4.52
CA ILE A 72 -17.23 -6.37 3.75
C ILE A 72 -17.50 -7.30 2.57
N CYS A 73 -16.49 -7.67 1.78
CA CYS A 73 -16.65 -8.58 0.66
C CYS A 73 -17.24 -9.93 1.10
N LYS A 74 -16.78 -10.48 2.23
CA LYS A 74 -17.32 -11.70 2.84
C LYS A 74 -18.81 -11.58 3.18
N ALA A 75 -19.25 -10.46 3.75
CA ALA A 75 -20.65 -10.21 4.06
C ALA A 75 -21.56 -10.22 2.82
N TRP A 76 -21.00 -9.91 1.65
CA TRP A 76 -21.72 -9.83 0.37
C TRP A 76 -21.47 -11.01 -0.57
N GLY A 77 -20.66 -11.99 -0.15
CA GLY A 77 -20.30 -13.15 -0.97
C GLY A 77 -19.33 -12.81 -2.12
N CYS A 78 -18.49 -11.79 -1.94
CA CYS A 78 -17.48 -11.33 -2.90
C CYS A 78 -16.03 -11.61 -2.44
N ASP A 79 -15.84 -12.56 -1.52
CA ASP A 79 -14.52 -12.88 -0.95
C ASP A 79 -13.57 -13.46 -2.01
N GLU A 80 -14.10 -14.28 -2.92
CA GLU A 80 -13.33 -14.87 -4.02
C GLU A 80 -12.78 -13.79 -4.97
N GLU A 81 -13.61 -12.80 -5.33
CA GLU A 81 -13.18 -11.67 -6.15
C GLU A 81 -12.13 -10.81 -5.45
N TYR A 82 -12.27 -10.60 -4.14
CA TYR A 82 -11.28 -9.88 -3.35
C TYR A 82 -9.92 -10.61 -3.38
N GLU A 83 -9.91 -11.91 -3.11
CA GLU A 83 -8.70 -12.73 -3.11
C GLU A 83 -8.07 -12.84 -4.52
N SER A 84 -8.89 -12.97 -5.56
CA SER A 84 -8.44 -12.95 -6.96
C SER A 84 -7.75 -11.62 -7.30
N CYS A 85 -8.41 -10.50 -7.01
CA CYS A 85 -7.84 -9.17 -7.24
C CYS A 85 -6.55 -8.95 -6.43
N ARG A 86 -6.48 -9.43 -5.18
CA ARG A 86 -5.28 -9.37 -4.35
C ARG A 86 -4.14 -10.18 -4.96
N LYS A 87 -4.39 -11.41 -5.39
CA LYS A 87 -3.39 -12.28 -6.05
C LYS A 87 -2.90 -11.67 -7.35
N ASP A 88 -3.77 -11.08 -8.15
CA ASP A 88 -3.39 -10.41 -9.40
C ASP A 88 -2.54 -9.16 -9.14
N ARG A 89 -2.84 -8.39 -8.09
CA ARG A 89 -1.98 -7.28 -7.65
C ARG A 89 -0.60 -7.77 -7.22
N MET A 90 -0.53 -8.83 -6.41
CA MET A 90 0.73 -9.44 -5.99
C MET A 90 1.53 -9.94 -7.19
N ARG A 91 0.90 -10.65 -8.13
CA ARG A 91 1.52 -11.11 -9.38
C ARG A 91 2.08 -9.96 -10.21
N LYS A 92 1.34 -8.85 -10.36
CA LYS A 92 1.80 -7.66 -11.08
C LYS A 92 2.92 -6.93 -10.34
N HIS A 93 2.92 -6.98 -9.01
CA HIS A 93 4.02 -6.47 -8.20
C HIS A 93 5.30 -7.28 -8.43
N CYS A 94 5.22 -8.60 -8.37
CA CYS A 94 6.34 -9.51 -8.61
C CYS A 94 6.83 -9.49 -10.08
N LYS A 95 5.96 -9.18 -11.04
CA LYS A 95 6.31 -9.04 -12.47
C LYS A 95 6.87 -7.68 -12.85
N ARG A 96 7.12 -6.78 -11.90
CA ARG A 96 8.06 -5.68 -12.13
C ARG A 96 9.47 -6.28 -12.22
N GLU A 97 9.74 -7.03 -13.29
CA GLU A 97 11.11 -7.24 -13.71
C GLU A 97 11.62 -5.86 -14.12
N PHE A 98 12.50 -5.32 -13.30
CA PHE A 98 13.39 -4.28 -13.78
C PHE A 98 14.16 -4.93 -14.94
N ASN A 99 14.10 -4.32 -16.12
CA ASN A 99 15.05 -4.64 -17.17
C ASN A 99 16.44 -4.58 -16.53
N ASN A 100 17.08 -5.73 -16.40
CA ASN A 100 18.49 -5.86 -16.04
C ASN A 100 19.35 -5.32 -17.20
N GLU A 101 19.10 -4.09 -17.63
CA GLU A 101 20.15 -3.30 -18.23
C GLU A 101 21.15 -3.08 -17.10
N ILE A 102 22.36 -3.61 -17.31
CA ILE A 102 23.52 -3.55 -16.42
C ILE A 102 23.67 -2.11 -15.92
N GLY A 103 23.02 -1.83 -14.81
CA GLY A 103 23.06 -0.56 -14.13
C GLY A 103 24.01 -0.69 -12.96
N GLU A 104 24.80 0.34 -12.72
CA GLU A 104 25.72 0.51 -11.59
C GLU A 104 25.04 0.51 -10.19
N TYR A 105 23.82 -0.01 -10.09
CA TYR A 105 22.94 0.09 -8.93
C TYR A 105 22.35 -1.28 -8.59
N GLU A 106 22.40 -1.62 -7.30
CA GLU A 106 21.68 -2.75 -6.73
C GLU A 106 20.30 -2.28 -6.24
N TYR A 107 19.25 -2.90 -6.74
CA TYR A 107 17.88 -2.56 -6.38
C TYR A 107 17.38 -3.53 -5.32
N HIS A 108 17.05 -3.00 -4.14
CA HIS A 108 16.38 -3.75 -3.08
C HIS A 108 14.92 -3.33 -2.98
N ASP A 109 14.02 -4.28 -3.20
CA ASP A 109 12.60 -4.12 -2.88
C ASP A 109 12.41 -4.41 -1.39
N VAL A 110 12.10 -3.38 -0.62
CA VAL A 110 11.87 -3.52 0.81
C VAL A 110 10.39 -3.22 1.06
N THR A 111 9.64 -4.23 1.52
CA THR A 111 8.26 -4.08 1.99
C THR A 111 8.28 -4.04 3.52
N PHE A 112 7.61 -3.07 4.12
CA PHE A 112 7.72 -2.82 5.56
C PHE A 112 6.39 -2.41 6.21
N PRO A 113 6.16 -2.82 7.47
CA PRO A 113 4.95 -2.50 8.19
C PRO A 113 4.93 -1.01 8.57
N LEU A 114 4.00 -0.25 7.97
CA LEU A 114 3.84 1.19 8.19
C LEU A 114 3.67 1.59 9.68
N LYS A 115 3.20 0.66 10.52
CA LYS A 115 2.99 0.88 11.97
C LYS A 115 4.30 1.14 12.71
N ARG A 116 5.31 0.28 12.51
CA ARG A 116 6.62 0.41 13.19
C ARG A 116 7.40 1.65 12.75
N LEU A 117 7.24 2.07 11.51
CA LEU A 117 7.91 3.27 11.00
C LEU A 117 7.44 4.56 11.68
N LYS A 118 6.15 4.59 12.06
CA LYS A 118 5.52 5.66 12.84
C LYS A 118 5.88 5.56 14.32
N GLU A 119 5.88 4.37 14.90
CA GLU A 119 6.26 4.15 16.31
C GLU A 119 7.74 4.45 16.57
N ALA A 120 8.61 4.13 15.61
CA ALA A 120 10.02 4.48 15.63
C ALA A 120 10.31 5.97 15.42
N GLN A 121 9.30 6.85 15.46
CA GLN A 121 9.52 8.30 15.47
C GLN A 121 10.10 8.80 16.80
N HIS A 122 9.89 8.05 17.88
CA HIS A 122 10.39 8.37 19.22
C HIS A 122 11.41 7.34 19.75
N SER A 123 11.83 6.38 18.93
CA SER A 123 12.85 5.39 19.31
C SER A 123 14.26 5.94 19.11
N ILE A 124 15.14 5.61 20.06
CA ILE A 124 16.57 5.98 20.08
C ILE A 124 17.33 5.33 18.90
N ALA A 125 16.87 4.16 18.41
CA ALA A 125 17.55 3.36 17.40
C ALA A 125 16.75 3.28 16.09
N THR A 126 16.67 4.38 15.34
CA THR A 126 16.07 4.36 13.99
C THR A 126 17.06 3.83 12.93
N PRO A 127 16.60 3.26 11.81
CA PRO A 127 17.47 2.84 10.69
C PRO A 127 18.44 3.93 10.25
N LYS A 128 18.01 5.20 10.26
CA LYS A 128 18.85 6.35 9.95
C LYS A 128 19.99 6.54 10.96
N CYS A 129 19.68 6.43 12.26
CA CYS A 129 20.68 6.59 13.33
C CYS A 129 21.70 5.44 13.29
N VAL A 130 21.24 4.20 13.08
CA VAL A 130 22.10 3.02 13.00
C VAL A 130 23.05 3.11 11.81
N LEU A 131 22.54 3.44 10.62
CA LEU A 131 23.37 3.61 9.44
C LEU A 131 24.39 4.75 9.61
N PHE A 132 23.96 5.87 10.21
CA PHE A 132 24.85 7.00 10.48
C PHE A 132 25.98 6.64 11.46
N ASN A 133 25.66 5.94 12.55
CA ASN A 133 26.65 5.49 13.53
C ASN A 133 27.61 4.48 12.89
N TYR A 134 27.10 3.53 12.12
CA TYR A 134 27.94 2.59 11.39
C TYR A 134 28.91 3.29 10.44
N CYS A 135 28.44 4.26 9.64
CA CYS A 135 29.33 5.02 8.75
C CYS A 135 30.42 5.78 9.51
N ARG A 136 30.08 6.34 10.68
CA ARG A 136 31.05 7.00 11.58
C ARG A 136 32.08 6.01 12.11
N ASP A 137 31.64 4.83 12.55
CA ASP A 137 32.48 3.82 13.20
C ASP A 137 33.44 3.17 12.19
N VAL A 138 33.02 3.02 10.92
CA VAL A 138 33.83 2.51 9.81
C VAL A 138 34.65 3.64 9.13
N ASN A 139 34.58 4.87 9.64
CA ASN A 139 35.24 6.06 9.11
C ASN A 139 34.98 6.28 7.60
N THR A 140 33.74 6.01 7.19
CA THR A 140 33.25 6.22 5.83
C THR A 140 32.48 7.53 5.74
N GLU A 141 32.22 7.98 4.52
CA GLU A 141 31.44 9.19 4.32
C GLU A 141 30.00 9.04 4.83
N LYS A 142 29.45 10.16 5.30
CA LYS A 142 28.09 10.19 5.83
C LYS A 142 27.08 9.85 4.72
N PRO A 143 26.01 9.08 5.01
CA PRO A 143 25.00 8.74 4.02
C PRO A 143 24.25 9.99 3.55
N ILE A 144 24.17 10.18 2.23
CA ILE A 144 23.48 11.30 1.59
C ILE A 144 22.15 10.80 1.02
N TYR A 145 21.05 11.45 1.42
CA TYR A 145 19.71 11.09 0.97
C TYR A 145 19.23 12.08 -0.09
N HIS A 146 18.85 11.58 -1.25
CA HIS A 146 18.28 12.39 -2.34
C HIS A 146 16.79 12.06 -2.50
N SER A 147 15.92 13.06 -2.35
CA SER A 147 14.50 12.92 -2.64
C SER A 147 14.20 13.44 -4.03
N MET A 148 13.63 12.61 -4.90
CA MET A 148 13.12 13.06 -6.21
C MET A 148 11.60 12.97 -6.23
N SER A 149 10.93 14.09 -6.51
CA SER A 149 9.50 14.12 -6.78
C SER A 149 9.26 14.05 -8.28
N TYR A 150 8.58 13.00 -8.75
CA TYR A 150 8.15 12.96 -10.14
C TYR A 150 6.93 13.88 -10.31
N VAL A 151 7.13 14.98 -11.04
CA VAL A 151 6.01 15.70 -11.66
C VAL A 151 5.59 14.85 -12.86
N LYS A 152 4.36 14.32 -12.88
CA LYS A 152 3.79 13.70 -14.08
C LYS A 152 3.62 14.80 -15.15
N SER A 153 4.67 15.06 -15.91
CA SER A 153 4.59 15.78 -17.18
C SER A 153 4.77 14.77 -18.29
N SER A 154 3.78 14.73 -19.20
CA SER A 154 3.95 14.05 -20.47
C SER A 154 5.19 14.60 -21.15
N THR A 155 6.04 13.72 -21.66
CA THR A 155 7.19 14.02 -22.54
C THR A 155 8.31 14.89 -21.94
N ARG A 156 9.34 14.25 -21.39
CA ARG A 156 10.70 14.22 -21.98
C ARG A 156 11.68 13.55 -21.00
N GLU A 157 12.46 12.63 -21.55
CA GLU A 157 13.68 12.11 -20.94
C GLU A 157 14.63 13.25 -20.59
N ASN A 158 15.29 13.16 -19.45
CA ASN A 158 16.60 13.76 -19.20
C ASN A 158 17.33 12.90 -18.16
N LYS A 159 18.46 12.33 -18.56
CA LYS A 159 19.48 11.72 -17.69
C LYS A 159 20.33 12.83 -17.08
N THR A 160 20.75 12.68 -15.83
CA THR A 160 21.95 13.35 -15.31
C THR A 160 22.61 12.53 -14.21
N SER A 161 23.93 12.53 -14.28
CA SER A 161 24.97 11.82 -13.54
C SER A 161 25.30 12.44 -12.19
N ASP A 162 25.71 11.60 -11.22
CA ASP A 162 27.01 11.65 -10.51
C ASP A 162 26.94 10.86 -9.19
N LEU A 163 27.99 10.06 -8.96
CA LEU A 163 28.14 9.09 -7.89
C LEU A 163 28.15 9.70 -6.48
N LYS A 164 27.31 9.14 -5.59
CA LYS A 164 27.66 8.64 -4.24
C LYS A 164 26.39 8.11 -3.58
N ALA A 165 26.29 6.77 -3.45
CA ALA A 165 25.26 6.04 -2.70
C ALA A 165 23.86 6.70 -2.70
N ALA A 166 23.35 7.05 -3.88
CA ALA A 166 22.10 7.79 -4.00
C ALA A 166 20.92 6.82 -4.10
N LEU A 167 20.31 6.52 -2.96
CA LEU A 167 19.05 5.78 -2.92
C LEU A 167 17.93 6.64 -3.53
N LYS A 168 17.33 6.17 -4.65
CA LYS A 168 16.26 6.87 -5.37
C LYS A 168 14.88 6.53 -4.81
N TYR A 169 14.24 7.44 -4.05
CA TYR A 169 12.85 7.25 -3.59
C TYR A 169 11.99 8.53 -3.62
N LEU A 170 10.68 8.32 -3.78
CA LEU A 170 9.63 9.32 -3.98
C LEU A 170 9.13 9.95 -2.67
N GLY A 171 9.36 11.26 -2.48
CA GLY A 171 8.56 12.12 -1.58
C GLY A 171 9.31 12.70 -0.35
N GLY A 172 8.88 13.88 0.11
CA GLY A 172 9.49 14.62 1.22
C GLY A 172 9.02 14.21 2.61
N ASN A 173 8.94 12.90 2.91
CA ASN A 173 8.48 12.40 4.21
C ASN A 173 9.65 11.78 5.01
N PHE A 174 9.76 12.10 6.31
CA PHE A 174 10.73 11.47 7.24
C PHE A 174 10.71 9.94 7.22
N VAL A 175 9.53 9.38 6.94
CA VAL A 175 9.27 7.96 6.66
C VAL A 175 10.18 7.41 5.56
N LEU A 176 10.36 8.13 4.46
CA LEU A 176 11.10 7.65 3.28
C LEU A 176 12.61 7.63 3.50
N VAL A 177 13.13 8.57 4.28
CA VAL A 177 14.54 8.57 4.67
C VAL A 177 14.87 7.33 5.52
N LYS A 178 13.94 6.93 6.40
CA LYS A 178 14.10 5.71 7.21
C LYS A 178 14.03 4.44 6.34
N VAL A 179 13.16 4.43 5.34
CA VAL A 179 13.07 3.34 4.35
C VAL A 179 14.37 3.21 3.58
N ALA A 180 14.92 4.32 3.11
CA ALA A 180 16.20 4.31 2.42
C ALA A 180 17.33 3.81 3.32
N ALA A 181 17.39 4.28 4.57
CA ALA A 181 18.39 3.80 5.51
C ALA A 181 18.27 2.29 5.79
N LEU A 182 17.05 1.76 5.87
CA LEU A 182 16.80 0.34 6.06
C LEU A 182 17.26 -0.48 4.84
N ALA A 183 16.93 -0.04 3.62
CA ALA A 183 17.37 -0.69 2.39
C ALA A 183 18.90 -0.74 2.29
N ALA A 184 19.58 0.34 2.67
CA ALA A 184 21.04 0.36 2.73
C ALA A 184 21.60 -0.61 3.79
N LEU A 185 20.99 -0.71 4.96
CA LEU A 185 21.41 -1.67 5.99
C LEU A 185 21.19 -3.13 5.55
N ILE A 186 20.13 -3.42 4.78
CA ILE A 186 19.89 -4.74 4.20
C ILE A 186 20.95 -5.05 3.13
N GLY A 187 21.18 -4.13 2.19
CA GLY A 187 22.19 -4.31 1.13
C GLY A 187 23.61 -4.47 1.66
N LEU A 188 23.94 -3.82 2.79
CA LEU A 188 25.23 -3.96 3.47
C LEU A 188 25.31 -5.18 4.41
N ASN A 189 24.24 -5.98 4.51
CA ASN A 189 24.12 -7.11 5.43
C ASN A 189 24.29 -6.73 6.93
N LEU A 190 23.88 -5.52 7.28
CA LEU A 190 23.97 -4.92 8.63
C LEU A 190 22.62 -4.92 9.36
N ARG A 191 21.66 -5.70 8.86
CA ARG A 191 20.30 -5.78 9.40
C ARG A 191 20.26 -6.08 10.90
N HIS A 192 21.19 -6.91 11.37
CA HIS A 192 21.33 -7.33 12.77
C HIS A 192 21.58 -6.19 13.75
N LEU A 193 22.05 -5.02 13.29
CA LEU A 193 22.26 -3.84 14.12
C LEU A 193 20.94 -3.12 14.50
N LEU A 194 19.83 -3.50 13.87
CA LEU A 194 18.50 -2.97 14.19
C LEU A 194 17.73 -3.95 15.07
N GLU A 195 17.39 -3.52 16.28
CA GLU A 195 16.52 -4.28 17.16
C GLU A 195 15.07 -4.31 16.61
N GLY A 196 14.49 -5.52 16.49
CA GLY A 196 13.09 -5.76 16.11
C GLY A 196 12.86 -6.28 14.68
N GLU A 197 11.63 -6.70 14.40
CA GLU A 197 11.17 -7.11 13.07
C GLU A 197 10.76 -5.86 12.26
N TRP A 198 11.54 -5.49 11.24
CA TRP A 198 11.28 -4.32 10.38
C TRP A 198 10.78 -4.70 8.97
N GLU A 199 10.60 -6.00 8.72
CA GLU A 199 10.05 -6.56 7.48
C GLU A 199 8.64 -7.07 7.75
N GLU A 200 7.76 -7.03 6.74
CA GLU A 200 6.50 -7.78 6.82
C GLU A 200 6.83 -9.26 6.59
N LYS A 201 6.51 -10.12 7.56
CA LYS A 201 6.57 -11.57 7.35
C LYS A 201 5.74 -11.91 6.12
N THR A 202 6.40 -12.40 5.08
CA THR A 202 5.71 -13.02 3.95
C THR A 202 4.84 -14.15 4.51
N GLN A 203 3.62 -14.32 3.99
CA GLN A 203 2.63 -15.27 4.52
C GLN A 203 3.12 -16.72 4.58
N ASP A 204 4.29 -17.03 4.02
CA ASP A 204 4.93 -18.34 4.08
C ASP A 204 5.49 -18.72 5.47
N GLU A 205 5.66 -17.75 6.39
CA GLU A 205 6.16 -18.03 7.76
C GLU A 205 5.06 -18.18 8.82
N TYR A 206 3.79 -18.06 8.46
CA TYR A 206 2.65 -18.30 9.38
C TYR A 206 2.07 -19.72 9.27
N GLY A 207 2.79 -20.62 8.60
CA GLY A 207 2.41 -22.01 8.40
C GLY A 207 3.16 -23.00 9.29
N ASP A 208 3.36 -22.69 10.58
CA ASP A 208 3.57 -23.72 11.62
C ASP A 208 3.54 -23.06 13.01
N ALA A 209 2.35 -23.03 13.62
CA ALA A 209 2.13 -22.91 15.07
C ALA A 209 0.67 -23.24 15.39
#